data_AF-A0A960TAC6-F1
#
_entry.id   AF-A0A960TAC6-F1
#
_cell.length_a   1.000
_cell.length_b   1.000
_cell.length_c   1.000
_cell.angle_alpha   90.00
_cell.angle_beta   90.00
_cell.angle_gamma   90.00
#
_symmetry.space_group_name_H-M   'P 1'
#
loop_
_entity.id
_entity.type
_entity.pdbx_description
1 polymer ?
#
loop_
_entity_poly.entity_id
_entity_poly.type
_entity_poly.pdbx_seq_one_letter_code
_entity_poly.pdbx_strand_id
1 'polypeptide(L)'
;MLFGETGDGCKGKGRSGGYRENRENFMRGKKMKKTILGLALLAFGAYCTPGANDNSEDLNALLMTAHAASQNQIQGTGTYNGVAVTYDAATSGDDFQATVKIDGQTFTASLGADGSIQLDGGGAVLTASQKAALKSLSEEFASHLEATGNTSGNRVQTAFLAVISYWSEAPEGYVYGARSIEGSGAGGYYAASRNEGVTCIRKNTYVTAEYDDSRGSHNESVRVGSKPRSGYGCMGRCGGDCGQWWIPSAWTKDCMDHDQCSHKNYSSGGSSDPNCGDEFDEAADDWLQGVWKGCRG
;
A
#
# COMPACT_ATOMS: atom_id res chain seq x y z
N MET A 1 12.52 -18.82 -52.69
CA MET A 1 11.20 -19.26 -52.18
C MET A 1 10.54 -17.99 -51.62
N LEU A 2 9.92 -17.15 -52.45
CA LEU A 2 8.54 -17.21 -52.97
C LEU A 2 7.48 -17.38 -51.88
N PHE A 3 6.65 -16.32 -51.75
CA PHE A 3 5.19 -16.24 -51.54
C PHE A 3 4.92 -14.96 -50.71
N GLY A 4 4.01 -14.05 -51.04
CA GLY A 4 2.86 -14.11 -51.95
C GLY A 4 1.62 -13.59 -51.22
N GLU A 5 1.24 -12.34 -51.52
CA GLU A 5 -0.10 -11.74 -51.67
C GLU A 5 -1.33 -12.13 -50.79
N THR A 6 -1.95 -11.08 -50.24
CA THR A 6 -3.39 -10.67 -50.26
C THR A 6 -4.53 -11.59 -49.80
N GLY A 7 -5.55 -10.98 -49.16
CA GLY A 7 -6.89 -11.55 -49.09
C GLY A 7 -7.88 -10.81 -48.16
N ASP A 8 -8.69 -9.91 -48.72
CA ASP A 8 -9.89 -9.32 -48.14
C ASP A 8 -10.96 -10.37 -47.74
N GLY A 9 -11.82 -10.04 -46.78
CA GLY A 9 -12.97 -10.88 -46.44
C GLY A 9 -13.98 -10.24 -45.48
N CYS A 10 -14.84 -9.35 -46.01
CA CYS A 10 -15.99 -8.78 -45.31
C CYS A 10 -17.27 -9.46 -45.82
N LYS A 11 -18.09 -10.08 -44.93
CA LYS A 11 -19.58 -10.20 -45.00
C LYS A 11 -20.14 -11.25 -44.02
N GLY A 12 -21.24 -10.89 -43.36
CA GLY A 12 -22.14 -11.85 -42.69
C GLY A 12 -23.26 -11.20 -41.88
N LYS A 13 -24.33 -10.74 -42.55
CA LYS A 13 -25.61 -10.35 -41.95
C LYS A 13 -26.53 -11.57 -41.77
N GLY A 14 -27.23 -11.65 -40.63
CA GLY A 14 -28.54 -12.31 -40.45
C GLY A 14 -29.17 -11.73 -39.18
N ARG A 15 -30.28 -10.96 -39.21
CA ARG A 15 -31.72 -11.33 -39.37
C ARG A 15 -32.08 -12.58 -38.54
N SER A 16 -33.15 -12.66 -37.75
CA SER A 16 -34.32 -11.81 -37.45
C SER A 16 -35.24 -12.61 -36.52
N GLY A 17 -36.04 -11.92 -35.69
CA GLY A 17 -37.20 -12.49 -34.96
C GLY A 17 -37.20 -12.04 -33.49
N GLY A 18 -38.12 -11.25 -32.94
CA GLY A 18 -39.49 -10.91 -33.34
C GLY A 18 -40.48 -11.82 -32.63
N TYR A 19 -41.15 -11.30 -31.58
CA TYR A 19 -42.55 -11.51 -31.12
C TYR A 19 -42.70 -10.85 -29.73
N ARG A 20 -43.48 -9.75 -29.60
CA ARG A 20 -44.88 -9.66 -29.11
C ARG A 20 -45.01 -9.87 -27.59
N GLU A 21 -45.88 -9.21 -26.82
CA GLU A 21 -46.78 -8.06 -26.92
C GLU A 21 -47.36 -7.91 -25.49
N ASN A 22 -47.66 -6.68 -25.07
CA ASN A 22 -48.74 -6.26 -24.17
C ASN A 22 -48.93 -6.90 -22.78
N ARG A 23 -48.96 -6.04 -21.74
CA ARG A 23 -50.23 -5.73 -21.06
C ARG A 23 -50.16 -4.47 -20.19
N GLU A 24 -51.25 -3.73 -20.31
CA GLU A 24 -51.60 -2.49 -19.63
C GLU A 24 -52.07 -2.68 -18.18
N ASN A 25 -51.92 -1.60 -17.41
CA ASN A 25 -52.86 -1.01 -16.43
C ASN A 25 -53.44 -1.84 -15.26
N PHE A 26 -53.14 -1.41 -14.03
CA PHE A 26 -54.14 -1.37 -12.95
C PHE A 26 -53.89 -0.22 -11.95
N MET A 27 -54.87 0.69 -11.86
CA MET A 27 -54.97 1.81 -10.91
C MET A 27 -55.71 1.38 -9.62
N ARG A 28 -55.24 1.86 -8.46
CA ARG A 28 -56.02 2.17 -7.22
C ARG A 28 -55.00 2.61 -6.15
N GLY A 29 -55.03 3.80 -5.56
CA GLY A 29 -56.16 4.64 -5.16
C GLY A 29 -56.39 4.51 -3.66
N LYS A 30 -55.72 5.32 -2.82
CA LYS A 30 -56.19 5.64 -1.46
C LYS A 30 -55.94 7.11 -1.14
N LYS A 31 -57.06 7.81 -0.94
CA LYS A 31 -57.18 9.17 -0.42
C LYS A 31 -56.86 9.14 1.08
N MET A 32 -56.03 10.07 1.56
CA MET A 32 -56.03 10.47 2.97
C MET A 32 -56.35 11.96 3.10
N LYS A 33 -57.07 12.24 4.19
CA LYS A 33 -57.93 13.40 4.42
C LYS A 33 -57.12 14.63 4.80
N LYS A 34 -57.59 15.78 4.32
CA LYS A 34 -57.20 17.11 4.74
C LYS A 34 -57.72 17.37 6.16
N THR A 35 -56.85 17.85 7.04
CA THR A 35 -57.24 18.59 8.24
C THR A 35 -56.50 19.92 8.20
N ILE A 36 -57.27 21.00 8.13
CA ILE A 36 -56.83 22.40 8.17
C ILE A 36 -57.06 22.89 9.59
N LEU A 37 -56.01 23.37 10.24
CA LEU A 37 -55.97 24.25 11.43
C LEU A 37 -54.48 24.63 11.56
N GLY A 38 -54.02 25.85 11.75
CA GLY A 38 -54.57 27.19 11.90
C GLY A 38 -53.35 28.13 11.88
N LEU A 39 -53.55 29.34 11.39
CA LEU A 39 -52.52 30.39 11.25
C LEU A 39 -51.80 30.67 12.58
N ALA A 40 -50.47 30.68 12.55
CA ALA A 40 -49.66 31.49 13.46
C ALA A 40 -48.56 32.17 12.61
N LEU A 41 -48.72 33.47 12.37
CA LEU A 41 -47.67 34.33 11.86
C LEU A 41 -46.56 34.41 12.91
N LEU A 42 -45.37 33.93 12.58
CA LEU A 42 -44.13 34.35 13.20
C LEU A 42 -43.16 34.73 12.09
N ALA A 43 -42.93 36.03 11.97
CA ALA A 43 -41.85 36.59 11.19
C ALA A 43 -40.52 36.20 11.85
N PHE A 44 -39.74 35.36 11.17
CA PHE A 44 -38.32 35.21 11.44
C PHE A 44 -37.58 35.35 10.11
N GLY A 45 -36.56 36.20 10.14
CA GLY A 45 -35.85 36.70 8.97
C GLY A 45 -35.29 35.59 8.11
N ALA A 46 -35.25 35.87 6.81
CA ALA A 46 -34.44 35.15 5.85
C ALA A 46 -32.96 35.30 6.25
N TYR A 47 -32.48 34.41 7.12
CA TYR A 47 -31.08 34.03 7.10
C TYR A 47 -30.92 33.08 5.93
N CYS A 48 -30.30 33.58 4.86
CA CYS A 48 -29.61 32.70 3.93
C CYS A 48 -28.58 31.92 4.77
N THR A 49 -28.91 30.67 5.12
CA THR A 49 -27.87 29.71 5.47
C THR A 49 -26.98 29.59 4.24
N PRO A 50 -25.66 29.82 4.33
CA PRO A 50 -24.76 29.36 3.27
C PRO A 50 -25.08 27.89 3.09
N GLY A 51 -25.39 27.48 1.86
CA GLY A 51 -25.41 26.06 1.54
C GLY A 51 -24.06 25.53 1.98
N ALA A 52 -24.07 24.64 2.97
CA ALA A 52 -22.97 23.73 3.17
C ALA A 52 -22.90 22.92 1.88
N ASN A 53 -22.13 23.42 0.92
CA ASN A 53 -21.49 22.55 -0.04
C ASN A 53 -20.63 21.66 0.85
N ASP A 54 -21.12 20.46 1.14
CA ASP A 54 -20.31 19.34 1.58
C ASP A 54 -19.37 18.99 0.43
N ASN A 55 -18.45 19.90 0.13
CA ASN A 55 -17.27 19.64 -0.66
C ASN A 55 -16.37 18.82 0.26
N SER A 56 -16.67 17.52 0.36
CA SER A 56 -15.73 16.53 0.90
C SER A 56 -14.37 16.64 0.20
N GLU A 57 -14.32 17.18 -1.03
CA GLU A 57 -13.08 17.54 -1.72
C GLU A 57 -12.35 18.74 -1.08
N ASP A 58 -13.05 19.76 -0.58
CA ASP A 58 -12.43 20.88 0.14
C ASP A 58 -12.07 20.49 1.58
N LEU A 59 -12.80 19.56 2.22
CA LEU A 59 -12.48 19.01 3.54
C LEU A 59 -11.31 18.02 3.49
N ASN A 60 -11.19 17.23 2.43
CA ASN A 60 -10.01 16.39 2.16
C ASN A 60 -8.83 17.24 1.68
N ALA A 61 -9.05 18.35 0.96
CA ALA A 61 -8.00 19.33 0.66
C ALA A 61 -7.55 20.11 1.91
N LEU A 62 -8.44 20.34 2.89
CA LEU A 62 -8.13 20.99 4.16
C LEU A 62 -7.34 20.09 5.12
N LEU A 63 -7.41 18.76 4.95
CA LEU A 63 -6.57 17.83 5.72
C LEU A 63 -5.12 17.79 5.21
N MET A 64 -4.90 18.12 3.93
CA MET A 64 -3.58 18.28 3.33
C MET A 64 -3.03 19.73 3.38
N THR A 65 -3.70 20.71 4.02
CA THR A 65 -3.25 22.12 4.03
C THR A 65 -1.96 22.42 4.83
N ALA A 66 -1.25 21.41 5.36
CA ALA A 66 0.12 21.58 5.87
C ALA A 66 1.17 20.84 5.01
N HIS A 67 0.80 20.33 3.83
CA HIS A 67 1.76 19.76 2.88
C HIS A 67 2.54 20.85 2.16
N ALA A 68 3.74 21.15 2.63
CA ALA A 68 4.76 21.68 1.75
C ALA A 68 5.39 20.50 1.01
N ALA A 69 4.80 20.12 -0.13
CA ALA A 69 5.40 19.15 -1.03
C ALA A 69 6.22 19.91 -2.09
N SER A 70 7.53 19.72 -2.07
CA SER A 70 8.40 20.02 -3.20
C SER A 70 8.77 18.71 -3.92
N GLN A 71 9.54 18.81 -5.01
CA GLN A 71 10.07 17.61 -5.68
C GLN A 71 10.92 16.73 -4.75
N ASN A 72 11.53 17.33 -3.72
CA ASN A 72 12.54 16.70 -2.89
C ASN A 72 12.22 16.71 -1.39
N GLN A 73 11.04 17.21 -0.99
CA GLN A 73 10.64 17.24 0.41
C GLN A 73 9.13 17.16 0.55
N ILE A 74 8.66 16.44 1.55
CA ILE A 74 7.29 16.43 2.02
C ILE A 74 7.29 16.57 3.54
N GLN A 75 6.33 17.31 4.07
CA GLN A 75 6.13 17.44 5.51
C GLN A 75 4.66 17.61 5.80
N GLY A 76 4.23 17.27 7.01
CA GLY A 76 2.85 17.46 7.41
C GLY A 76 2.58 17.02 8.84
N THR A 77 1.37 17.33 9.28
CA THR A 77 0.83 16.97 10.58
C THR A 77 -0.66 16.69 10.43
N GLY A 78 -1.15 15.68 11.14
CA GLY A 78 -2.54 15.25 11.06
C GLY A 78 -2.96 14.45 12.26
N THR A 79 -4.25 14.12 12.32
CA THR A 79 -4.80 13.19 13.30
C THR A 79 -5.56 12.11 12.56
N TYR A 80 -5.11 10.87 12.74
CA TYR A 80 -5.62 9.71 12.02
C TYR A 80 -6.18 8.74 13.05
N ASN A 81 -7.49 8.47 13.02
CA ASN A 81 -8.15 7.61 14.01
C ASN A 81 -7.87 8.03 15.47
N GLY A 82 -7.75 9.34 15.73
CA GLY A 82 -7.46 9.90 17.06
C GLY A 82 -5.99 9.87 17.48
N VAL A 83 -5.09 9.37 16.61
CA VAL A 83 -3.64 9.34 16.82
C VAL A 83 -3.00 10.54 16.14
N ALA A 84 -2.15 11.27 16.86
CA ALA A 84 -1.44 12.40 16.30
C ALA A 84 -0.24 11.91 15.47
N VAL A 85 -0.14 12.33 14.22
CA VAL A 85 0.96 11.97 13.32
C VAL A 85 1.60 13.22 12.76
N THR A 86 2.93 13.33 12.84
CA THR A 86 3.71 14.36 12.14
C THR A 86 4.79 13.70 11.32
N TYR A 87 5.10 14.20 10.14
CA TYR A 87 6.18 13.66 9.31
C TYR A 87 6.94 14.74 8.57
N ASP A 88 8.19 14.43 8.27
CA ASP A 88 9.07 15.16 7.38
C ASP A 88 9.90 14.11 6.65
N ALA A 89 9.94 14.18 5.32
CA ALA A 89 10.78 13.34 4.50
C ALA A 89 11.38 14.14 3.37
N ALA A 90 12.65 13.91 3.08
CA ALA A 90 13.40 14.64 2.09
C ALA A 90 14.34 13.72 1.31
N THR A 91 14.69 14.17 0.11
CA THR A 91 15.73 13.56 -0.72
C THR A 91 16.79 14.57 -1.08
N SER A 92 18.05 14.16 -1.05
CA SER A 92 19.19 14.97 -1.48
C SER A 92 20.06 14.13 -2.40
N GLY A 93 19.93 14.34 -3.72
CA GLY A 93 20.55 13.45 -4.71
C GLY A 93 19.91 12.07 -4.68
N ASP A 94 20.71 11.05 -4.34
CA ASP A 94 20.26 9.66 -4.17
C ASP A 94 20.00 9.28 -2.71
N ASP A 95 20.22 10.21 -1.78
CA ASP A 95 19.90 10.00 -0.37
C ASP A 95 18.42 10.29 -0.11
N PHE A 96 17.82 9.52 0.80
CA PHE A 96 16.49 9.73 1.36
C PHE A 96 16.56 9.72 2.88
N GLN A 97 15.78 10.59 3.53
CA GLN A 97 15.58 10.60 4.97
C GLN A 97 14.10 10.85 5.28
N ALA A 98 13.59 10.19 6.30
CA ALA A 98 12.27 10.43 6.85
C ALA A 98 12.30 10.41 8.38
N THR A 99 11.49 11.27 8.98
CA THR A 99 11.14 11.27 10.39
C THR A 99 9.63 11.26 10.50
N VAL A 100 9.07 10.33 11.25
CA VAL A 100 7.64 10.26 11.55
C VAL A 100 7.46 10.20 13.05
N LYS A 101 6.54 11.00 13.59
CA LYS A 101 6.15 10.93 14.99
C LYS A 101 4.72 10.46 15.12
N ILE A 102 4.49 9.50 15.99
CA ILE A 102 3.19 8.87 16.24
C ILE A 102 2.92 8.97 17.75
N ASP A 103 1.97 9.81 18.15
CA ASP A 103 1.72 10.17 19.56
C ASP A 103 3.01 10.55 20.32
N GLY A 104 3.92 11.26 19.66
CA GLY A 104 5.20 11.69 20.21
C GLY A 104 6.34 10.66 20.15
N GLN A 105 6.08 9.40 19.82
CA GLN A 105 7.11 8.39 19.53
C GLN A 105 7.75 8.69 18.19
N THR A 106 9.08 8.71 18.10
CA THR A 106 9.80 9.10 16.89
C THR A 106 10.34 7.87 16.17
N PHE A 107 10.10 7.84 14.86
CA PHE A 107 10.58 6.85 13.93
C PHE A 107 11.42 7.56 12.86
N THR A 108 12.56 6.99 12.52
CA THR A 108 13.43 7.51 11.47
C THR A 108 13.74 6.42 10.45
N ALA A 109 13.89 6.84 9.21
CA ALA A 109 14.38 6.01 8.13
C ALA A 109 15.36 6.81 7.29
N SER A 110 16.43 6.18 6.82
CA SER A 110 17.30 6.75 5.79
C SER A 110 17.74 5.69 4.79
N LEU A 111 17.91 6.12 3.55
CA LEU A 111 18.56 5.35 2.49
C LEU A 111 19.72 6.19 1.97
N GLY A 112 20.94 5.69 2.08
CA GLY A 112 22.13 6.31 1.51
C GLY A 112 22.28 6.01 0.02
N ALA A 113 23.04 6.85 -0.69
CA ALA A 113 23.40 6.64 -2.09
C ALA A 113 24.17 5.33 -2.35
N ASP A 114 24.81 4.77 -1.31
CA ASP A 114 25.47 3.46 -1.34
C ASP A 114 24.50 2.27 -1.19
N GLY A 115 23.21 2.56 -0.99
CA GLY A 115 22.17 1.57 -0.72
C GLY A 115 22.01 1.22 0.75
N SER A 116 22.80 1.81 1.66
CA SER A 116 22.66 1.53 3.09
C SER A 116 21.30 2.02 3.61
N ILE A 117 20.66 1.21 4.45
CA ILE A 117 19.40 1.56 5.10
C ILE A 117 19.63 1.69 6.61
N GLN A 118 19.05 2.74 7.19
CA GLN A 118 18.85 2.84 8.63
C GLN A 118 17.36 2.94 8.91
N LEU A 119 16.87 2.13 9.84
CA LEU A 119 15.50 2.20 10.37
C LEU A 119 15.60 2.24 11.89
N ASP A 120 14.93 3.17 12.54
CA ASP A 120 14.91 3.24 14.00
C ASP A 120 13.54 3.70 14.49
N GLY A 121 12.88 2.87 15.32
CA GLY A 121 11.64 3.24 16.00
C GLY A 121 11.82 3.52 17.49
N GLY A 122 13.06 3.64 17.97
CA GLY A 122 13.36 3.92 19.38
C GLY A 122 12.94 2.80 20.34
N GLY A 123 12.77 1.57 19.85
CA GLY A 123 12.25 0.44 20.63
C GLY A 123 10.73 0.55 20.90
N ALA A 124 10.02 1.38 20.16
CA ALA A 124 8.57 1.49 20.24
C ALA A 124 7.87 0.16 19.95
N VAL A 125 6.70 -0.03 20.54
CA VAL A 125 5.72 -1.05 20.15
C VAL A 125 4.44 -0.32 19.81
N LEU A 126 4.09 -0.32 18.51
CA LEU A 126 2.90 0.39 18.06
C LEU A 126 1.63 -0.36 18.45
N THR A 127 0.66 0.38 18.99
CA THR A 127 -0.68 -0.12 19.26
C THR A 127 -1.46 -0.34 17.96
N ALA A 128 -2.55 -1.10 18.02
CA ALA A 128 -3.42 -1.33 16.87
C ALA A 128 -3.97 -0.01 16.27
N SER A 129 -4.32 0.98 17.11
CA SER A 129 -4.80 2.29 16.65
C SER A 129 -3.70 3.08 15.96
N GLN A 130 -2.46 3.02 16.44
CA GLN A 130 -1.31 3.68 15.82
C GLN A 130 -0.95 3.06 14.47
N LYS A 131 -1.02 1.73 14.34
CA LYS A 131 -0.84 1.06 13.05
C LYS A 131 -1.97 1.38 12.08
N ALA A 132 -3.21 1.44 12.55
CA ALA A 132 -4.35 1.87 11.75
C ALA A 132 -4.20 3.34 11.30
N ALA A 133 -3.66 4.20 12.15
CA ALA A 133 -3.36 5.60 11.82
C ALA A 133 -2.32 5.71 10.69
N LEU A 134 -1.21 4.97 10.78
CA LEU A 134 -0.23 4.89 9.70
C LEU A 134 -0.83 4.34 8.41
N LYS A 135 -1.67 3.31 8.51
CA LYS A 135 -2.35 2.74 7.35
C LYS A 135 -3.27 3.75 6.67
N SER A 136 -4.05 4.52 7.44
CA SER A 136 -4.89 5.59 6.91
C SER A 136 -4.07 6.71 6.27
N LEU A 137 -2.93 7.08 6.86
CA LEU A 137 -1.98 8.01 6.24
C LEU A 137 -1.44 7.47 4.91
N SER A 138 -1.06 6.19 4.84
CA SER A 138 -0.60 5.54 3.60
C SER A 138 -1.68 5.54 2.51
N GLU A 139 -2.93 5.23 2.87
CA GLU A 139 -4.08 5.25 1.96
C GLU A 139 -4.35 6.64 1.39
N GLU A 140 -4.32 7.67 2.24
CA GLU A 140 -4.48 9.07 1.82
C GLU A 140 -3.34 9.50 0.87
N PHE A 141 -2.08 9.23 1.24
CA PHE A 141 -0.92 9.55 0.42
C PHE A 141 -0.98 8.86 -0.94
N ALA A 142 -1.32 7.58 -0.97
CA ALA A 142 -1.41 6.83 -2.21
C ALA A 142 -2.53 7.36 -3.12
N SER A 143 -3.70 7.65 -2.54
CA SER A 143 -4.82 8.25 -3.28
C SER A 143 -4.43 9.60 -3.91
N HIS A 144 -3.65 10.42 -3.18
CA HIS A 144 -3.13 11.68 -3.71
C HIS A 144 -2.12 11.47 -4.86
N LEU A 145 -1.22 10.50 -4.74
CA LEU A 145 -0.26 10.15 -5.81
C LEU A 145 -0.97 9.68 -7.08
N GLU A 146 -2.05 8.91 -6.93
CA GLU A 146 -2.86 8.46 -8.06
C GLU A 146 -3.62 9.60 -8.72
N ALA A 147 -4.27 10.45 -7.93
CA ALA A 147 -5.02 11.61 -8.42
C ALA A 147 -4.13 12.59 -9.20
N THR A 148 -2.86 12.73 -8.80
CA THR A 148 -1.88 13.59 -9.46
C THR A 148 -1.17 12.93 -10.64
N GLY A 149 -1.46 11.65 -10.92
CA GLY A 149 -0.75 10.86 -11.94
C GLY A 149 0.72 10.61 -11.59
N ASN A 150 1.11 10.82 -10.33
CA ASN A 150 2.48 10.81 -9.84
C ASN A 150 2.85 9.48 -9.16
N THR A 151 2.29 8.36 -9.63
CA THR A 151 2.50 7.01 -9.07
C THR A 151 3.92 6.45 -9.32
N SER A 152 4.80 7.23 -9.94
CA SER A 152 6.18 6.85 -10.25
C SER A 152 7.19 8.00 -10.27
N GLY A 153 6.74 9.26 -10.25
CA GLY A 153 7.59 10.41 -10.58
C GLY A 153 8.30 11.05 -9.38
N ASN A 154 7.70 10.98 -8.19
CA ASN A 154 8.26 11.64 -7.00
C ASN A 154 8.90 10.61 -6.06
N ARG A 155 10.24 10.57 -6.10
CA ARG A 155 11.07 9.66 -5.31
C ARG A 155 10.81 9.80 -3.81
N VAL A 156 10.73 11.02 -3.27
CA VAL A 156 10.51 11.23 -1.84
C VAL A 156 9.15 10.70 -1.40
N GLN A 157 8.10 10.91 -2.20
CA GLN A 157 6.76 10.44 -1.87
C GLN A 157 6.66 8.91 -1.92
N THR A 158 7.27 8.28 -2.93
CA THR A 158 7.24 6.83 -3.08
C THR A 158 8.04 6.13 -1.98
N ALA A 159 9.23 6.66 -1.66
CA ALA A 159 10.06 6.16 -0.56
C ALA A 159 9.39 6.32 0.81
N PHE A 160 8.80 7.50 1.05
CA PHE A 160 8.06 7.76 2.27
C PHE A 160 6.90 6.77 2.44
N LEU A 161 6.11 6.57 1.39
CA LEU A 161 4.98 5.63 1.39
C LEU A 161 5.45 4.19 1.68
N ALA A 162 6.59 3.77 1.14
CA ALA A 162 7.19 2.47 1.44
C ALA A 162 7.55 2.31 2.93
N VAL A 163 8.18 3.32 3.52
CA VAL A 163 8.58 3.32 4.94
C VAL A 163 7.38 3.28 5.88
N ILE A 164 6.37 4.14 5.67
CA ILE A 164 5.18 4.13 6.54
C ILE A 164 4.37 2.85 6.38
N SER A 165 4.41 2.21 5.20
CA SER A 165 3.79 0.91 4.97
C SER A 165 4.51 -0.18 5.76
N TYR A 166 5.85 -0.24 5.70
CA TYR A 166 6.67 -1.15 6.51
C TYR A 166 6.32 -1.06 8.00
N TRP A 167 6.26 0.16 8.55
CA TRP A 167 5.88 0.33 9.96
C TRP A 167 4.43 -0.06 10.24
N SER A 168 3.49 0.25 9.34
CA SER A 168 2.07 -0.09 9.55
C SER A 168 1.78 -1.59 9.48
N GLU A 169 2.58 -2.35 8.73
CA GLU A 169 2.32 -3.75 8.38
C GLU A 169 3.10 -4.77 9.22
N ALA A 170 4.09 -4.34 10.01
CA ALA A 170 4.78 -5.24 10.94
C ALA A 170 3.77 -5.94 11.89
N PRO A 171 4.08 -7.10 12.49
CA PRO A 171 3.13 -7.81 13.37
C PRO A 171 2.70 -7.03 14.63
N GLU A 172 1.66 -7.49 15.31
CA GLU A 172 1.33 -6.96 16.64
C GLU A 172 2.42 -7.33 17.66
N GLY A 173 2.75 -6.41 18.56
CA GLY A 173 3.82 -6.62 19.55
C GLY A 173 5.24 -6.49 19.00
N TYR A 174 5.41 -6.17 17.71
CA TYR A 174 6.72 -5.93 17.11
C TYR A 174 7.42 -4.73 17.77
N VAL A 175 8.69 -4.91 18.13
CA VAL A 175 9.55 -3.88 18.73
C VAL A 175 10.38 -3.25 17.62
N TYR A 176 10.13 -1.98 17.32
CA TYR A 176 10.85 -1.23 16.29
C TYR A 176 12.19 -0.72 16.85
N GLY A 177 13.18 -1.60 16.93
CA GLY A 177 14.55 -1.25 17.29
C GLY A 177 15.31 -0.52 16.17
N ALA A 178 16.53 -0.08 16.49
CA ALA A 178 17.48 0.41 15.50
C ALA A 178 18.01 -0.76 14.64
N ARG A 179 18.02 -0.56 13.33
CA ARG A 179 18.52 -1.50 12.33
C ARG A 179 19.37 -0.75 11.33
N SER A 180 20.58 -1.27 11.10
CA SER A 180 21.49 -0.84 10.05
C SER A 180 21.66 -1.98 9.06
N ILE A 181 21.40 -1.70 7.80
CA ILE A 181 21.62 -2.62 6.69
C ILE A 181 22.67 -1.96 5.81
N GLU A 182 23.81 -2.62 5.66
CA GLU A 182 24.88 -2.11 4.81
C GLU A 182 24.42 -2.14 3.35
N GLY A 183 24.84 -1.16 2.57
CA GLY A 183 24.56 -1.14 1.14
C GLY A 183 25.20 -2.33 0.42
N SER A 184 24.94 -2.47 -0.89
CA SER A 184 25.33 -3.62 -1.73
C SER A 184 26.85 -3.82 -1.95
N GLY A 185 27.67 -3.59 -0.94
CA GLY A 185 29.14 -3.71 -0.96
C GLY A 185 29.76 -4.37 0.28
N ALA A 186 29.00 -4.80 1.29
CA ALA A 186 29.58 -5.41 2.48
C ALA A 186 28.89 -6.73 2.86
N GLY A 187 29.71 -7.75 3.08
CA GLY A 187 29.31 -9.14 3.07
C GLY A 187 28.32 -9.53 4.15
N GLY A 188 27.28 -10.24 3.72
CA GLY A 188 26.64 -11.35 4.41
C GLY A 188 26.16 -11.06 5.82
N TYR A 189 24.87 -10.73 5.96
CA TYR A 189 24.13 -11.27 7.08
C TYR A 189 24.29 -12.80 7.05
N TYR A 190 24.71 -13.39 8.18
CA TYR A 190 24.91 -14.82 8.33
C TYR A 190 23.57 -15.56 8.50
N ALA A 191 22.62 -15.38 7.58
CA ALA A 191 21.50 -16.30 7.46
C ALA A 191 21.93 -17.49 6.59
N ALA A 192 21.27 -18.64 6.74
CA ALA A 192 21.50 -19.77 5.85
C ALA A 192 20.75 -19.59 4.52
N SER A 193 19.76 -18.70 4.48
CA SER A 193 19.29 -17.93 3.33
C SER A 193 20.44 -17.18 2.64
N ARG A 194 20.44 -17.15 1.31
CA ARG A 194 21.35 -16.29 0.55
C ARG A 194 20.72 -14.91 0.52
N ASN A 195 21.15 -14.02 1.41
CA ASN A 195 20.91 -12.60 1.20
C ASN A 195 21.59 -12.18 -0.13
N GLU A 196 20.80 -12.13 -1.19
CA GLU A 196 21.23 -11.76 -2.55
C GLU A 196 21.22 -10.24 -2.75
N GLY A 197 20.90 -9.49 -1.68
CA GLY A 197 20.49 -8.10 -1.75
C GLY A 197 19.22 -7.93 -2.59
N VAL A 198 18.85 -6.66 -2.83
CA VAL A 198 17.60 -6.36 -3.52
C VAL A 198 17.59 -6.82 -4.99
N THR A 199 16.94 -7.96 -5.22
CA THR A 199 16.78 -8.59 -6.53
C THR A 199 15.32 -8.50 -6.97
N CYS A 200 15.04 -7.68 -8.00
CA CYS A 200 13.68 -7.55 -8.51
C CYS A 200 13.20 -8.84 -9.20
N ILE A 201 11.99 -9.29 -8.86
CA ILE A 201 11.30 -10.42 -9.52
C ILE A 201 10.04 -9.93 -10.25
N ARG A 202 9.52 -10.76 -11.16
CA ARG A 202 8.40 -10.39 -12.03
C ARG A 202 7.12 -11.15 -11.71
N LYS A 203 5.98 -10.48 -11.69
CA LYS A 203 4.67 -11.12 -11.51
C LYS A 203 4.41 -12.13 -12.63
N ASN A 204 3.71 -13.20 -12.28
CA ASN A 204 3.38 -14.31 -13.18
C ASN A 204 4.58 -15.12 -13.70
N THR A 205 5.81 -14.90 -13.20
CA THR A 205 6.92 -15.83 -13.42
C THR A 205 7.04 -16.82 -12.27
N TYR A 206 7.91 -17.83 -12.43
CA TYR A 206 8.32 -18.71 -11.35
C TYR A 206 9.71 -18.30 -10.88
N VAL A 207 9.90 -18.20 -9.57
CA VAL A 207 11.17 -17.95 -8.91
C VAL A 207 11.38 -19.03 -7.86
N THR A 208 12.62 -19.43 -7.62
CA THR A 208 12.95 -20.34 -6.51
C THR A 208 13.00 -19.53 -5.23
N ALA A 209 12.09 -19.80 -4.30
CA ALA A 209 12.21 -19.33 -2.93
C ALA A 209 13.27 -20.18 -2.20
N GLU A 210 14.19 -19.52 -1.51
CA GLU A 210 15.28 -20.10 -0.73
C GLU A 210 15.15 -19.57 0.69
N TYR A 211 14.83 -20.44 1.65
CA TYR A 211 14.60 -20.06 3.05
C TYR A 211 15.04 -21.20 3.95
N ASP A 212 15.29 -20.94 5.22
CA ASP A 212 15.48 -21.96 6.24
C ASP A 212 14.43 -21.88 7.34
N ASP A 213 14.32 -22.95 8.10
CA ASP A 213 13.52 -22.99 9.31
C ASP A 213 14.11 -24.00 10.29
N SER A 214 13.41 -24.25 11.40
CA SER A 214 13.83 -25.25 12.40
C SER A 214 14.05 -26.68 11.86
N ARG A 215 13.63 -26.97 10.62
CA ARG A 215 13.78 -28.27 9.94
C ARG A 215 14.92 -28.27 8.91
N GLY A 216 15.58 -27.14 8.68
CA GLY A 216 16.71 -26.97 7.76
C GLY A 216 16.39 -26.05 6.58
N SER A 217 17.26 -26.05 5.56
CA SER A 217 17.11 -25.22 4.37
C SER A 217 16.17 -25.82 3.33
N HIS A 218 15.39 -24.98 2.68
CA HIS A 218 14.37 -25.32 1.69
C HIS A 218 14.58 -24.56 0.39
N ASN A 219 14.17 -25.16 -0.72
CA ASN A 219 14.23 -24.56 -2.04
C ASN A 219 12.97 -24.95 -2.83
N GLU A 220 12.12 -23.97 -3.15
CA GLU A 220 10.82 -24.25 -3.78
C GLU A 220 10.52 -23.30 -4.94
N SER A 221 10.04 -23.84 -6.07
CA SER A 221 9.59 -23.00 -7.17
C SER A 221 8.19 -22.43 -6.88
N VAL A 222 8.10 -21.11 -6.73
CA VAL A 222 6.87 -20.39 -6.38
C VAL A 222 6.48 -19.47 -7.51
N ARG A 223 5.19 -19.44 -7.85
CA ARG A 223 4.66 -18.48 -8.81
C ARG A 223 4.52 -17.10 -8.14
N VAL A 224 5.24 -16.12 -8.66
CA VAL A 224 5.20 -14.73 -8.19
C VAL A 224 3.80 -14.17 -8.34
N GLY A 225 3.26 -13.64 -7.24
CA GLY A 225 1.92 -13.07 -7.14
C GLY A 225 0.82 -14.10 -6.92
N SER A 226 1.16 -15.36 -6.64
CA SER A 226 0.17 -16.37 -6.27
C SER A 226 -0.46 -16.11 -4.91
N LYS A 227 -1.59 -16.77 -4.64
CA LYS A 227 -2.33 -16.70 -3.38
C LYS A 227 -2.51 -18.11 -2.81
N PRO A 228 -1.56 -18.61 -2.01
CA PRO A 228 -1.56 -20.01 -1.61
C PRO A 228 -2.61 -20.33 -0.55
N ARG A 229 -3.12 -19.34 0.20
CA ARG A 229 -4.20 -19.54 1.18
C ARG A 229 -5.14 -18.33 1.28
N SER A 230 -6.29 -18.51 1.92
CA SER A 230 -7.22 -17.40 2.17
C SER A 230 -6.57 -16.37 3.10
N GLY A 231 -6.61 -15.08 2.73
CA GLY A 231 -6.01 -13.99 3.50
C GLY A 231 -4.47 -13.93 3.47
N TYR A 232 -3.82 -14.67 2.58
CA TYR A 232 -2.37 -14.62 2.41
C TYR A 232 -1.99 -14.94 0.97
N GLY A 233 -1.33 -13.99 0.32
CA GLY A 233 -0.99 -14.07 -1.09
C GLY A 233 -0.14 -12.91 -1.53
N CYS A 234 -0.03 -12.75 -2.85
CA CYS A 234 0.93 -11.86 -3.48
C CYS A 234 2.38 -12.30 -3.24
N MET A 235 2.64 -13.62 -3.27
CA MET A 235 3.97 -14.20 -3.04
C MET A 235 5.08 -13.44 -3.78
N GLY A 236 6.05 -12.91 -3.02
CA GLY A 236 7.15 -12.13 -3.54
C GLY A 236 6.91 -10.63 -3.59
N ARG A 237 5.82 -10.15 -3.00
CA ARG A 237 5.53 -8.74 -2.81
C ARG A 237 5.93 -8.37 -1.39
N CYS A 238 6.74 -7.32 -1.22
CA CYS A 238 6.99 -6.79 0.10
C CYS A 238 5.72 -6.19 0.68
N GLY A 239 5.30 -6.72 1.82
CA GLY A 239 4.08 -6.35 2.54
C GLY A 239 3.03 -7.44 2.58
N GLY A 240 1.84 -7.05 3.02
CA GLY A 240 0.71 -7.93 3.22
C GLY A 240 0.09 -8.43 1.92
N ASP A 241 -1.04 -9.14 2.07
CA ASP A 241 -1.81 -9.74 0.98
C ASP A 241 -2.16 -8.71 -0.13
N CYS A 242 -2.58 -9.21 -1.29
CA CYS A 242 -2.86 -8.45 -2.52
C CYS A 242 -3.93 -7.34 -2.43
N GLY A 243 -4.55 -7.12 -1.27
CA GLY A 243 -5.71 -6.25 -1.11
C GLY A 243 -5.41 -4.75 -1.24
N GLN A 244 -4.15 -4.35 -1.13
CA GLN A 244 -3.74 -2.95 -1.10
C GLN A 244 -3.01 -2.59 -2.39
N TRP A 245 -3.78 -2.37 -3.45
CA TRP A 245 -3.28 -2.06 -4.80
C TRP A 245 -2.55 -0.72 -4.90
N TRP A 246 -2.75 0.17 -3.92
CA TRP A 246 -2.20 1.53 -3.86
C TRP A 246 -0.83 1.63 -3.18
N ILE A 247 -0.38 0.59 -2.47
CA ILE A 247 0.94 0.60 -1.83
C ILE A 247 2.00 0.33 -2.91
N PRO A 248 2.98 1.22 -3.13
CA PRO A 248 4.16 0.95 -3.92
C PRO A 248 4.89 -0.19 -3.23
N SER A 249 4.63 -1.41 -3.70
CA SER A 249 5.24 -2.60 -3.15
C SER A 249 6.32 -3.06 -4.09
N ALA A 250 7.51 -3.25 -3.54
CA ALA A 250 8.57 -3.92 -4.24
C ALA A 250 8.20 -5.39 -4.48
N TRP A 251 8.53 -5.92 -5.66
CA TRP A 251 8.51 -7.35 -5.93
C TRP A 251 9.94 -7.85 -5.98
N THR A 252 10.37 -8.56 -4.94
CA THR A 252 11.77 -8.90 -4.73
C THR A 252 11.96 -10.32 -4.21
N LYS A 253 13.20 -10.80 -4.31
CA LYS A 253 13.60 -12.15 -3.95
C LYS A 253 13.46 -12.41 -2.43
N ASP A 254 13.96 -11.54 -1.58
CA ASP A 254 13.93 -11.78 -0.13
C ASP A 254 12.50 -11.72 0.42
N CYS A 255 11.66 -10.83 -0.14
CA CYS A 255 10.21 -10.86 0.12
C CYS A 255 9.54 -12.17 -0.35
N MET A 256 10.01 -12.80 -1.43
CA MET A 256 9.52 -14.13 -1.85
C MET A 256 9.95 -15.23 -0.89
N ASP A 257 11.18 -15.18 -0.40
CA ASP A 257 11.73 -16.15 0.54
C ASP A 257 10.99 -16.10 1.86
N HIS A 258 10.82 -14.90 2.42
CA HIS A 258 10.01 -14.67 3.60
C HIS A 258 8.56 -15.12 3.42
N ASP A 259 7.93 -14.77 2.29
CA ASP A 259 6.54 -15.18 2.02
C ASP A 259 6.41 -16.71 1.95
N GLN A 260 7.35 -17.39 1.31
CA GLN A 260 7.29 -18.85 1.22
C GLN A 260 7.56 -19.50 2.58
N CYS A 261 8.53 -19.01 3.35
CA CYS A 261 8.78 -19.49 4.71
C CYS A 261 7.54 -19.32 5.59
N SER A 262 6.97 -18.10 5.63
CA SER A 262 5.80 -17.79 6.45
C SER A 262 4.57 -18.59 6.00
N HIS A 263 4.39 -18.81 4.70
CA HIS A 263 3.35 -19.70 4.20
C HIS A 263 3.48 -21.12 4.77
N LYS A 264 4.69 -21.67 4.80
CA LYS A 264 4.97 -23.07 5.17
C LYS A 264 4.94 -23.31 6.67
N ASN A 265 5.35 -22.32 7.44
CA ASN A 265 5.45 -22.38 8.89
C ASN A 265 4.28 -21.71 9.62
N TYR A 266 3.36 -21.07 8.89
CA TYR A 266 2.29 -20.24 9.47
C TYR A 266 2.85 -19.13 10.38
N SER A 267 4.06 -18.65 10.08
CA SER A 267 4.79 -17.68 10.88
C SER A 267 4.13 -16.31 10.85
N SER A 268 4.16 -15.64 12.00
CA SER A 268 3.58 -14.31 12.20
C SER A 268 4.36 -13.45 13.21
N GLY A 269 5.51 -13.93 13.70
CA GLY A 269 6.30 -13.24 14.73
C GLY A 269 7.21 -12.12 14.22
N GLY A 270 7.28 -11.90 12.90
CA GLY A 270 8.27 -11.00 12.29
C GLY A 270 9.69 -11.46 12.65
N SER A 271 10.59 -10.53 12.97
CA SER A 271 11.98 -10.84 13.38
C SER A 271 12.12 -11.80 14.56
N SER A 272 11.09 -11.91 15.40
CA SER A 272 11.11 -12.80 16.58
C SER A 272 10.61 -14.22 16.30
N ASP A 273 10.16 -14.48 15.06
CA ASP A 273 9.69 -15.80 14.67
C ASP A 273 10.86 -16.79 14.61
N PRO A 274 10.79 -17.94 15.31
CA PRO A 274 11.91 -18.88 15.35
C PRO A 274 12.11 -19.66 14.06
N ASN A 275 11.18 -19.58 13.10
CA ASN A 275 11.30 -20.27 11.82
C ASN A 275 11.59 -19.33 10.65
N CYS A 276 11.08 -18.10 10.67
CA CYS A 276 11.15 -17.20 9.51
C CYS A 276 11.57 -15.76 9.88
N GLY A 277 12.16 -15.59 11.08
CA GLY A 277 12.49 -14.27 11.60
C GLY A 277 13.68 -13.65 10.90
N ASP A 278 14.62 -14.48 10.45
CA ASP A 278 15.75 -14.08 9.64
C ASP A 278 15.33 -13.71 8.21
N GLU A 279 14.46 -14.46 7.53
CA GLU A 279 13.95 -14.00 6.22
C GLU A 279 13.13 -12.72 6.34
N PHE A 280 12.37 -12.54 7.43
CA PHE A 280 11.71 -11.26 7.70
C PHE A 280 12.73 -10.12 7.81
N ASP A 281 13.89 -10.41 8.41
CA ASP A 281 14.93 -9.43 8.62
C ASP A 281 15.70 -9.06 7.36
N GLU A 282 15.94 -10.04 6.50
CA GLU A 282 16.52 -9.87 5.18
C GLU A 282 15.60 -9.05 4.29
N ALA A 283 14.31 -9.42 4.22
CA ALA A 283 13.32 -8.72 3.42
C ALA A 283 13.09 -7.26 3.85
N ALA A 284 13.60 -6.80 5.00
CA ALA A 284 13.40 -5.44 5.48
C ALA A 284 14.04 -4.38 4.57
N ASP A 285 15.16 -4.67 3.91
CA ASP A 285 15.83 -3.72 3.03
C ASP A 285 15.07 -3.55 1.71
N ASP A 286 14.49 -4.64 1.21
CA ASP A 286 13.67 -4.72 0.01
C ASP A 286 12.45 -3.79 0.02
N TRP A 287 11.88 -3.51 1.20
CA TRP A 287 10.74 -2.58 1.33
C TRP A 287 11.04 -1.20 0.75
N LEU A 288 12.17 -0.61 1.17
CA LEU A 288 12.56 0.73 0.76
C LEU A 288 13.43 0.68 -0.50
N GLN A 289 14.48 -0.14 -0.51
CA GLN A 289 15.39 -0.23 -1.65
C GLN A 289 14.70 -0.79 -2.89
N GLY A 290 13.80 -1.78 -2.76
CA GLY A 290 13.10 -2.35 -3.92
C GLY A 290 12.19 -1.34 -4.59
N VAL A 291 11.49 -0.51 -3.80
CA VAL A 291 10.71 0.61 -4.32
C VAL A 291 11.62 1.66 -4.97
N TRP A 292 12.73 2.00 -4.31
CA TRP A 292 13.70 2.97 -4.82
C TRP A 292 14.36 2.54 -6.14
N LYS A 293 14.65 1.23 -6.28
CA LYS A 293 15.17 0.59 -7.50
C LYS A 293 14.10 0.34 -8.56
N GLY A 294 12.82 0.52 -8.23
CA GLY A 294 11.70 0.39 -9.16
C GLY A 294 11.22 -1.05 -9.41
N CYS A 295 11.38 -1.96 -8.45
CA CYS A 295 10.92 -3.35 -8.53
C CYS A 295 9.37 -3.42 -8.51
N ARG A 296 8.69 -3.35 -9.66
CA ARG A 296 7.21 -3.25 -9.73
C ARG A 296 6.44 -4.57 -9.92
N GLY A 297 7.14 -5.66 -10.21
CA GLY A 297 6.57 -6.98 -10.48
C GLY A 297 5.95 -7.11 -11.86
#